data_AF-A0A9P7FX34-F1
#
_entry.id   AF-A0A9P7FX34-F1
#
_cell.length_a   1.000
_cell.length_b   1.000
_cell.length_c   1.000
_cell.angle_alpha   90.00
_cell.angle_beta   90.00
_cell.angle_gamma   90.00
#
_symmetry.space_group_name_H-M   'P 1'
#
loop_
_entity.id
_entity.type
_entity.pdbx_description
1 polymer ?
#
loop_
_entity_poly.entity_id
_entity_poly.type
_entity_poly.pdbx_seq_one_letter_code
_entity_poly.pdbx_strand_id
1 'polypeptide(L)'
;MTKYWTPMFYASGSYNYANECMELFHNITHDWPPAADFASVAYNGMLENPSGERGKFKPTDIRVEHLDNDIKERAHGSNATPAIREKTTPALGHILTST
;
A
#
# COMPACT_ATOMS: atom_id res chain seq x y z
N MET A 1 2.96 11.70 8.12
CA MET A 1 3.67 10.41 8.05
C MET A 1 5.04 10.63 7.45
N THR A 2 5.15 11.05 6.20
CA THR A 2 6.40 11.17 5.43
C THR A 2 7.52 11.90 6.19
N LYS A 3 7.24 13.08 6.78
CA LYS A 3 8.23 13.84 7.59
C LYS A 3 8.90 13.08 8.74
N TYR A 4 8.29 12.01 9.25
CA TYR A 4 8.82 11.19 10.34
C TYR A 4 9.46 9.89 9.84
N TRP A 5 8.99 9.36 8.72
CA TRP A 5 9.48 8.10 8.15
C TRP A 5 10.70 8.30 7.25
N THR A 6 10.79 9.43 6.54
CA THR A 6 11.94 9.74 5.68
C THR A 6 13.28 9.65 6.41
N PRO A 7 13.46 10.23 7.61
CA PRO A 7 14.72 10.09 8.34
C PRO A 7 15.04 8.64 8.73
N MET A 8 14.02 7.83 9.04
CA MET A 8 14.22 6.42 9.36
C MET A 8 14.69 5.63 8.14
N PHE A 9 14.04 5.81 6.98
CA PHE A 9 14.46 5.16 5.73
C PHE A 9 15.87 5.55 5.32
N TYR A 10 16.22 6.83 5.50
CA TYR A 10 17.58 7.28 5.24
C TYR A 10 18.58 6.62 6.20
N ALA A 11 18.28 6.60 7.50
CA ALA A 11 19.13 5.99 8.52
C ALA A 11 19.27 4.46 8.36
N SER A 12 18.27 3.78 7.79
CA SER A 12 18.32 2.34 7.49
C SER A 12 19.05 2.01 6.18
N GLY A 13 19.59 3.00 5.48
CA GLY A 13 20.26 2.82 4.18
C GLY A 13 19.29 2.64 2.99
N SER A 14 17.99 2.85 3.19
CA SER A 14 16.96 2.78 2.15
C SER A 14 16.88 4.10 1.37
N TYR A 15 17.98 4.52 0.75
CA TYR A 15 18.15 5.86 0.18
C TYR A 15 17.18 6.19 -0.96
N ASN A 16 16.87 5.22 -1.83
CA ASN A 16 15.89 5.43 -2.91
C ASN A 16 14.52 5.79 -2.32
N TYR A 17 14.09 5.02 -1.31
CA TYR A 17 12.81 5.22 -0.64
C TYR A 17 12.78 6.55 0.14
N ALA A 18 13.91 6.92 0.74
CA ALA A 18 14.06 8.23 1.38
C ALA A 18 13.95 9.38 0.37
N ASN A 19 14.57 9.26 -0.80
CA ASN A 19 14.47 10.26 -1.87
C ASN A 19 13.05 10.38 -2.43
N GLU A 20 12.38 9.26 -2.72
CA GLU A 20 10.98 9.25 -3.14
C GLU A 20 10.07 9.92 -2.09
N CYS A 21 10.31 9.64 -0.81
CA CYS A 21 9.59 10.30 0.28
C CYS A 21 9.88 11.80 0.36
N MET A 22 11.10 12.25 0.08
CA MET A 22 11.46 13.67 0.02
C MET A 22 10.78 14.39 -1.14
N GLU A 23 10.76 13.77 -2.33
CA GLU A 23 10.10 14.31 -3.52
C GLU A 23 8.60 14.40 -3.31
N LEU A 24 7.96 13.35 -2.77
CA LEU A 24 6.56 13.40 -2.40
C LEU A 24 6.27 14.52 -1.38
N PHE A 25 7.12 14.67 -0.37
CA PHE A 25 6.96 15.72 0.65
C PHE A 25 7.12 17.13 0.07
N HIS A 26 8.06 17.33 -0.85
CA HIS A 26 8.21 18.56 -1.61
C HIS A 26 6.92 18.85 -2.41
N ASN A 27 6.45 17.88 -3.19
CA ASN A 27 5.31 18.06 -4.09
C ASN A 27 4.03 18.41 -3.33
N ILE A 28 3.69 17.70 -2.24
CA ILE A 28 2.49 18.02 -1.44
C ILE A 28 2.59 19.37 -0.71
N THR A 29 3.80 19.91 -0.54
CA THR A 29 4.02 21.19 0.15
C THR A 29 4.00 22.37 -0.82
N HIS A 30 4.56 22.19 -2.02
CA HIS A 30 4.84 23.28 -2.95
C HIS A 30 4.06 23.19 -4.27
N ASP A 31 3.95 22.00 -4.86
CA ASP A 31 3.46 21.82 -6.23
C ASP A 31 1.99 21.37 -6.28
N TRP A 32 1.55 20.59 -5.29
CA TRP A 32 0.18 20.13 -5.06
C TRP A 32 -0.30 20.66 -3.72
N PRO A 33 -0.45 21.99 -3.57
CA PRO A 33 -0.73 22.61 -2.28
C PRO A 33 -1.99 22.01 -1.64
N PRO A 34 -2.10 21.93 -0.30
CA PRO A 34 -3.20 21.25 0.39
C PRO A 34 -4.61 21.76 0.08
N ALA A 35 -4.72 22.97 -0.47
CA ALA A 35 -5.98 23.53 -0.99
C ALA A 35 -6.45 22.85 -2.29
N ALA A 36 -5.59 22.07 -2.95
CA ALA A 36 -5.94 21.21 -4.06
C ALA A 36 -6.55 19.91 -3.54
N ASP A 37 -7.81 19.65 -3.91
CA ASP A 37 -8.59 18.48 -3.49
C ASP A 37 -7.82 17.17 -3.64
N PHE A 38 -7.08 17.01 -4.74
CA PHE A 38 -6.32 15.81 -5.05
C PHE A 38 -5.27 15.45 -3.99
N ALA A 39 -4.41 16.38 -3.59
CA ALA A 39 -3.32 16.09 -2.65
C ALA A 39 -3.89 15.66 -1.28
N SER A 40 -4.97 16.33 -0.86
CA SER A 40 -5.67 15.98 0.38
C SER A 40 -6.29 14.58 0.32
N VAL A 41 -6.95 14.22 -0.79
CA VAL A 41 -7.58 12.91 -0.98
C VAL A 41 -6.51 11.82 -1.08
N ALA A 42 -5.49 12.02 -1.92
CA ALA A 42 -4.43 11.04 -2.13
C ALA A 42 -3.66 10.78 -0.82
N TYR A 43 -3.25 11.83 -0.11
CA TYR A 43 -2.50 11.69 1.13
C TYR A 43 -3.32 11.06 2.26
N ASN A 44 -4.61 11.42 2.37
CA ASN A 44 -5.51 10.78 3.34
C ASN A 44 -5.81 9.32 2.96
N GLY A 45 -5.81 8.97 1.66
CA GLY A 45 -6.00 7.60 1.18
C GLY A 45 -4.82 6.66 1.46
N MET A 46 -3.63 7.19 1.77
CA MET A 46 -2.47 6.38 2.19
C MET A 46 -2.63 5.79 3.61
N LEU A 47 -3.65 6.20 4.34
CA LEU A 47 -3.92 5.80 5.70
C LEU A 47 -5.32 5.21 5.86
N GLU A 48 -5.42 4.03 6.45
CA GLU A 48 -6.69 3.44 6.85
C GLU A 48 -6.84 3.41 8.37
N ASN A 49 -8.07 3.56 8.86
CA ASN A 49 -8.40 3.38 10.27
C ASN A 49 -9.57 2.41 10.45
N PRO A 50 -9.30 1.10 10.42
CA PRO A 50 -10.36 0.08 10.54
C PRO A 50 -11.01 0.05 11.93
N SER A 51 -10.37 0.63 12.96
CA SER A 51 -10.94 0.71 14.30
C SER A 51 -11.89 1.90 14.51
N GLY A 52 -11.82 2.93 13.65
CA GLY A 52 -12.51 4.20 13.85
C GLY A 52 -11.97 5.06 15.01
N GLU A 53 -11.08 4.53 15.85
CA GLU A 53 -10.51 5.25 17.00
C GLU A 53 -9.51 6.33 16.57
N ARG A 54 -9.57 7.49 17.21
CA ARG A 54 -8.68 8.63 16.89
C ARG A 54 -7.21 8.24 17.02
N GLY A 55 -6.42 8.49 15.97
CA GLY A 55 -4.97 8.26 15.98
C GLY A 55 -4.53 6.81 15.71
N LYS A 56 -5.45 5.89 15.43
CA LYS A 56 -5.16 4.50 15.08
C LYS A 56 -5.04 4.26 13.57
N PHE A 57 -4.59 5.26 12.82
CA PHE A 57 -4.38 5.15 11.39
C PHE A 57 -3.14 4.29 11.08
N LYS A 58 -3.26 3.41 10.10
CA LYS A 58 -2.18 2.54 9.61
C LYS A 58 -1.92 2.80 8.12
N PRO A 59 -0.67 2.71 7.64
CA PRO A 59 -0.39 2.73 6.22
C PRO A 59 -1.19 1.65 5.48
N THR A 60 -1.86 2.03 4.39
CA THR A 60 -2.71 1.12 3.61
C THR A 60 -1.91 -0.03 2.99
N ASP A 61 -0.67 0.24 2.56
CA ASP A 61 0.24 -0.77 2.00
C ASP A 61 0.56 -1.90 3.00
N ILE A 62 0.88 -1.56 4.25
CA ILE A 62 1.16 -2.50 5.33
C ILE A 62 -0.07 -3.35 5.62
N ARG A 63 -1.28 -2.79 5.52
CA ARG A 63 -2.49 -3.60 5.68
C ARG A 63 -2.65 -4.60 4.55
N VAL A 64 -2.44 -4.16 3.32
CA VAL A 64 -2.51 -5.04 2.15
C VAL A 64 -1.46 -6.14 2.28
N GLU A 65 -0.24 -5.82 2.71
CA GLU A 65 0.81 -6.81 2.95
C GLU A 65 0.42 -7.83 4.03
N HIS A 66 -0.12 -7.38 5.17
CA HIS A 66 -0.61 -8.29 6.20
C HIS A 66 -1.78 -9.15 5.72
N LEU A 67 -2.74 -8.58 4.99
CA LEU A 67 -3.85 -9.34 4.41
C LEU A 67 -3.34 -10.39 3.42
N ASP A 68 -2.38 -10.01 2.58
CA ASP A 68 -1.78 -10.91 1.60
C ASP A 68 -0.98 -12.03 2.31
N ASN A 69 -0.30 -11.72 3.42
CA ASN A 69 0.33 -12.73 4.27
C ASN A 69 -0.68 -13.69 4.92
N ASP A 70 -1.79 -13.19 5.48
CA ASP A 70 -2.86 -14.02 6.05
C ASP A 70 -3.46 -14.97 4.99
N ILE A 71 -3.65 -14.47 3.76
CA ILE A 71 -4.12 -15.28 2.62
C ILE A 71 -3.08 -16.35 2.27
N LYS A 72 -1.80 -16.00 2.17
CA LYS A 72 -0.72 -16.95 1.88
C LYS A 72 -0.60 -18.04 2.94
N GLU A 73 -0.74 -17.70 4.22
CA GLU A 73 -0.72 -18.69 5.30
C GLU A 73 -1.85 -19.70 5.14
N ARG A 74 -3.06 -19.24 4.83
CA ARG A 74 -4.24 -20.11 4.56
C ARG A 74 -4.13 -20.88 3.25
N ALA A 75 -3.41 -20.34 2.26
CA ALA A 75 -3.17 -20.97 0.96
C ALA A 75 -1.91 -21.85 0.93
N HIS A 76 -1.22 -22.02 2.07
CA HIS A 76 0.03 -22.80 2.19
C HIS A 76 1.20 -22.27 1.34
N GLY A 77 1.33 -20.96 1.21
CA GLY A 77 2.45 -20.29 0.53
C GLY A 77 1.98 -19.30 -0.53
N SER A 78 2.93 -18.72 -1.27
CA SER A 78 2.60 -17.82 -2.37
C SER A 78 2.13 -18.60 -3.59
N ASN A 79 1.12 -18.07 -4.27
CA ASN A 79 0.65 -18.59 -5.56
C ASN A 79 1.58 -18.17 -6.72
N ALA A 80 2.89 -18.03 -6.46
CA ALA A 80 3.84 -17.47 -7.42
C ALA A 80 4.25 -18.44 -8.53
N THR A 81 4.04 -19.75 -8.34
CA THR A 81 4.39 -20.76 -9.36
C THR A 81 3.16 -21.18 -10.17
N PRO A 82 3.31 -21.50 -11.47
CA PRO A 82 2.21 -22.00 -12.30
C PRO A 82 1.48 -23.22 -11.69
N ALA A 83 2.25 -24.16 -11.12
CA ALA A 83 1.71 -25.36 -10.50
C ALA A 83 0.88 -25.08 -9.23
N ILE A 84 1.24 -24.05 -8.45
CA ILE A 84 0.44 -23.61 -7.30
C ILE A 84 -0.77 -22.81 -7.79
N ARG A 85 -0.62 -21.90 -8.77
CA ARG A 85 -1.76 -21.16 -9.38
C ARG A 85 -2.88 -22.07 -9.86
N GLU A 86 -2.54 -23.16 -10.53
CA GLU A 86 -3.50 -24.13 -11.06
C GLU A 86 -4.27 -24.86 -9.94
N LYS A 87 -3.66 -24.99 -8.76
CA LYS A 87 -4.19 -25.75 -7.62
C LYS A 87 -4.94 -24.89 -6.59
N THR A 88 -4.47 -23.68 -6.31
CA THR A 88 -5.00 -22.80 -5.24
C THR A 88 -5.76 -21.57 -5.75
N THR A 89 -5.66 -21.23 -7.04
CA THR A 89 -6.42 -20.12 -7.64
C THR A 89 -7.55 -20.60 -8.56
N PRO A 90 -8.60 -21.28 -8.08
CA PRO A 90 -9.89 -21.18 -8.73
C PRO A 90 -10.56 -19.89 -8.24
N ALA A 91 -10.05 -18.73 -8.65
CA ALA A 91 -10.65 -17.46 -8.25
C ALA A 91 -10.88 -16.56 -9.47
N LEU A 92 -12.17 -16.39 -9.76
CA LEU A 92 -12.77 -15.09 -10.12
C LEU A 92 -12.46 -14.53 -11.51
N GLY A 93 -12.42 -15.39 -12.51
CA GLY A 93 -12.73 -15.02 -13.87
C GLY A 93 -13.79 -15.97 -14.41
N HIS A 94 -15.08 -15.68 -14.20
CA HIS A 94 -16.06 -16.14 -15.18
C HIS A 94 -15.61 -15.51 -16.50
N ILE A 95 -14.95 -16.29 -17.36
CA ILE A 95 -14.92 -15.97 -18.78
C ILE A 95 -16.40 -15.99 -19.17
N LEU A 96 -17.01 -14.81 -19.25
CA LEU A 96 -18.28 -14.65 -19.95
C LEU A 96 -17.96 -15.03 -21.40
N THR A 97 -18.21 -16.29 -21.75
CA THR A 97 -18.29 -16.70 -23.13
C THR A 97 -19.46 -15.92 -23.71
N SER A 98 -19.16 -14.88 -24.47
CA SER A 98 -20.14 -14.15 -25.27
C SER A 98 -20.75 -15.14 -26.26
N THR A 99 -21.99 -15.54 -26.00
CA THR A 99 -22.89 -16.16 -27.00
C THR A 99 -23.65 -15.08 -27.73
#